data_AF-A0A117S653-F1
#
_entry.id   AF-A0A117S653-F1
#
_cell.length_a   1.000
_cell.length_b   1.000
_cell.length_c   1.000
_cell.angle_alpha   90.00
_cell.angle_beta   90.00
_cell.angle_gamma   90.00
#
_symmetry.space_group_name_H-M   'P 1'
#
loop_
_entity.id
_entity.type
_entity.pdbx_description
1 polymer ?
#
loop_
_entity_poly.entity_id
_entity_poly.type
_entity_poly.pdbx_seq_one_letter_code
_entity_poly.pdbx_strand_id
1 'polypeptide(L)'
;MLSRLAALSLAIAAALFLPSAAIAQVLPTGPVLAAADLRDGQDLSGPWNWSIDPYRDGQAGFHGGETGTGHRRYDDTDVSAARRADPLALYEYDMDTAPVAILPSSWLTHTPQMRHYQGLVWYQRRFDAAPDPERRSFLRFGAVNYSAEVWLNGQRLGRHDGGFTPFAFEVTGLLRERGNRLVIAADSHRSERDVPPPVTDWETYGGITREVRLLTLPKTFVDDGLVRLAPDGSLLADIRLDGAGRGGMAVRLAIPELGIEQSGIADSEGRASFRVAAPRQLQRWSPDNPRLYRVEITAGDDRWHDIVGFRTLAVDGSRILLNGAPIFLRGISLHEEELGANPTRRITDAAAETLLTEARDGLHANFVRLAHYPHAEPMLREADRIGLIVWSEIPVYWRIAFADAEVLERTRRMLAEMILRDRNRASIALWSIGNETPIGDARNSFMVQLAQDARTLDPDRLITAALLTGREERGGLPVVTITDPLADAVDVLAVNSYFGWYGGDRLEDIGSYGWDLPADRPFLFSEFGAGATLGLHAEGTPQKFTEEYQAQYYHATLAMAKGIPTLAGMSPWVLKDFRSPRRQLPFIQDGWNRKGLISETGERKQAYAVLADWYARLDGGR
;
A
#
# COMPACT_ATOMS: atom_id res chain seq x y z
N MET A 1 23.18 -33.69 55.73
CA MET A 1 23.28 -32.22 55.59
C MET A 1 23.33 -31.93 54.10
N LEU A 2 22.19 -31.63 53.48
CA LEU A 2 21.54 -30.29 53.51
C LEU A 2 22.42 -29.32 52.71
N SER A 3 22.09 -29.04 51.45
CA SER A 3 21.03 -28.12 50.99
C SER A 3 21.60 -26.73 50.71
N ARG A 4 21.03 -26.08 49.70
CA ARG A 4 21.15 -24.65 49.34
C ARG A 4 22.28 -24.32 48.38
N LEU A 5 21.98 -24.45 47.09
CA LEU A 5 22.10 -23.37 46.10
C LEU A 5 21.33 -23.80 44.84
N ALA A 6 20.04 -24.07 45.04
CA ALA A 6 19.02 -24.22 44.01
C ALA A 6 17.85 -23.34 44.45
N ALA A 7 17.80 -22.11 43.95
CA ALA A 7 16.66 -21.18 43.88
C ALA A 7 17.18 -19.79 43.51
N LEU A 8 16.45 -19.07 42.65
CA LEU A 8 16.84 -17.92 41.82
C LEU A 8 17.77 -18.35 40.67
N SER A 9 17.34 -18.50 39.42
CA SER A 9 16.46 -17.59 38.67
C SER A 9 15.58 -18.37 37.68
N LEU A 10 14.51 -18.97 38.21
CA LEU A 10 13.35 -19.42 37.43
C LEU A 10 12.35 -18.24 37.45
N ALA A 11 12.41 -17.32 36.47
CA ALA A 11 11.31 -16.39 36.13
C ALA A 11 11.73 -15.31 35.10
N ILE A 12 12.11 -15.66 33.86
CA ILE A 12 11.91 -14.78 32.69
C ILE A 12 11.72 -15.67 31.46
N ALA A 13 10.57 -16.34 31.38
CA ALA A 13 10.16 -17.10 30.18
C ALA A 13 8.62 -17.16 30.12
N ALA A 14 7.95 -16.01 30.13
CA ALA A 14 6.50 -15.90 29.92
C ALA A 14 6.00 -14.46 29.64
N ALA A 15 6.84 -13.56 29.12
CA ALA A 15 6.43 -12.18 28.86
C ALA A 15 6.82 -11.78 27.44
N LEU A 16 6.06 -12.25 26.44
CA LEU A 16 6.18 -11.76 25.07
C LEU A 16 4.93 -12.07 24.21
N PHE A 17 3.73 -12.14 24.79
CA PHE A 17 2.46 -12.24 24.00
C PHE A 17 1.26 -11.62 24.74
N LEU A 18 1.47 -10.46 25.37
CA LEU A 18 0.35 -9.56 25.68
C LEU A 18 0.54 -8.35 24.77
N PRO A 19 -0.48 -7.87 24.04
CA PRO A 19 -0.35 -6.56 23.43
C PRO A 19 -0.15 -5.58 24.58
N SER A 20 0.95 -4.83 24.53
CA SER A 20 1.08 -3.68 25.41
C SER A 20 -0.08 -2.73 25.10
N ALA A 21 -0.48 -1.91 26.07
CA ALA A 21 -1.45 -0.84 25.85
C ALA A 21 -1.13 0.04 24.62
N ALA A 22 0.13 0.03 24.15
CA ALA A 22 0.57 0.72 22.95
C ALA A 22 -0.01 0.13 21.64
N ILE A 23 -0.18 -1.20 21.49
CA ILE A 23 -0.78 -1.77 20.27
C ILE A 23 -2.25 -1.36 20.16
N ALA A 24 -3.00 -1.38 21.26
CA ALA A 24 -4.40 -0.96 21.28
C ALA A 24 -4.61 0.52 20.91
N GLN A 25 -3.59 1.37 21.09
CA GLN A 25 -3.61 2.78 20.70
C GLN A 25 -3.32 3.03 19.21
N VAL A 26 -2.94 1.98 18.45
CA VAL A 26 -2.58 2.09 17.02
C VAL A 26 -3.59 1.34 16.13
N LEU A 27 -4.30 0.37 16.68
CA LEU A 27 -5.26 -0.44 15.93
C LEU A 27 -6.48 0.38 15.46
N PRO A 28 -7.04 0.07 14.27
CA PRO A 28 -8.33 0.59 13.85
C PRO A 28 -9.42 0.27 14.88
N THR A 29 -10.46 1.12 14.95
CA THR A 29 -11.56 0.99 15.90
C THR A 29 -12.57 -0.12 15.56
N GLY A 30 -12.44 -0.76 14.40
CA GLY A 30 -13.29 -1.85 13.91
C GLY A 30 -12.50 -3.13 13.62
N PRO A 31 -13.18 -4.18 13.08
CA PRO A 31 -12.51 -5.41 12.66
C PRO A 31 -11.50 -5.12 11.55
N VAL A 32 -10.34 -5.79 11.60
CA VAL A 32 -9.30 -5.70 10.56
C VAL A 32 -9.75 -6.44 9.29
N LEU A 33 -10.44 -7.57 9.45
CA LEU A 33 -10.82 -8.47 8.37
C LEU A 33 -9.60 -8.85 7.50
N ALA A 34 -8.53 -9.33 8.15
CA ALA A 34 -7.31 -9.71 7.45
C ALA A 34 -7.59 -10.86 6.44
N ALA A 35 -6.93 -10.80 5.28
CA ALA A 35 -7.16 -11.72 4.16
C ALA A 35 -8.63 -11.82 3.70
N ALA A 36 -9.41 -10.74 3.85
CA ALA A 36 -10.80 -10.71 3.41
C ALA A 36 -10.97 -10.79 1.87
N ASP A 37 -9.91 -10.51 1.10
CA ASP A 37 -9.83 -10.83 -0.33
C ASP A 37 -9.98 -12.34 -0.61
N LEU A 38 -9.59 -13.20 0.34
CA LEU A 38 -9.67 -14.66 0.21
C LEU A 38 -10.90 -15.27 0.90
N ARG A 39 -11.74 -14.47 1.55
CA ARG A 39 -13.00 -14.92 2.12
C ARG A 39 -14.04 -15.12 1.02
N ASP A 40 -14.92 -16.11 1.21
CA ASP A 40 -16.12 -16.21 0.39
C ASP A 40 -17.00 -14.97 0.61
N GLY A 41 -17.51 -14.41 -0.48
CA GLY A 41 -18.31 -13.21 -0.43
C GLY A 41 -18.83 -12.83 -1.80
N GLN A 42 -19.90 -12.05 -1.82
CA GLN A 42 -20.51 -11.53 -3.03
C GLN A 42 -19.69 -10.33 -3.53
N ASP A 43 -19.14 -10.44 -4.74
CA ASP A 43 -18.52 -9.32 -5.44
C ASP A 43 -19.59 -8.33 -5.92
N LEU A 44 -19.42 -7.06 -5.54
CA LEU A 44 -20.30 -5.96 -5.92
C LEU A 44 -19.68 -5.08 -7.02
N SER A 45 -18.62 -5.54 -7.68
CA SER A 45 -18.04 -4.92 -8.88
C SER A 45 -18.99 -4.98 -10.09
N GLY A 46 -18.66 -4.24 -11.15
CA GLY A 46 -19.43 -4.15 -12.39
C GLY A 46 -20.21 -2.84 -12.48
N PRO A 47 -21.46 -2.85 -12.98
CA PRO A 47 -22.20 -1.63 -13.26
C PRO A 47 -22.72 -0.94 -11.97
N TRP A 48 -22.49 0.37 -11.88
CA TRP A 48 -23.02 1.26 -10.85
C TRP A 48 -23.57 2.52 -11.49
N ASN A 49 -24.73 2.98 -11.04
CA ASN A 49 -25.22 4.31 -11.42
C ASN A 49 -24.37 5.38 -10.74
N TRP A 50 -24.15 6.52 -11.39
CA TRP A 50 -23.38 7.61 -10.82
C TRP A 50 -23.94 9.00 -11.14
N SER A 51 -23.70 9.95 -10.23
CA SER A 51 -24.09 11.35 -10.37
C SER A 51 -22.99 12.25 -9.83
N ILE A 52 -22.49 13.17 -10.66
CA ILE A 52 -21.63 14.26 -10.22
C ILE A 52 -22.42 15.23 -9.32
N ASP A 53 -21.77 15.82 -8.31
CA ASP A 53 -22.40 16.78 -7.38
C ASP A 53 -21.40 17.86 -6.91
N PRO A 54 -21.03 18.81 -7.79
CA PRO A 54 -19.94 19.75 -7.53
C PRO A 54 -20.21 20.72 -6.37
N TYR A 55 -21.48 21.01 -6.08
CA TYR A 55 -21.89 21.89 -4.99
C TYR A 55 -22.37 21.15 -3.74
N ARG A 56 -22.32 19.81 -3.76
CA ARG A 56 -22.69 18.96 -2.62
C ARG A 56 -24.14 19.15 -2.21
N ASP A 57 -25.02 19.39 -3.19
CA ASP A 57 -26.45 19.60 -2.96
C ASP A 57 -27.10 18.35 -2.36
N GLY A 58 -26.52 17.17 -2.60
CA GLY A 58 -26.95 15.93 -1.96
C GLY A 58 -26.52 15.77 -0.51
N GLN A 59 -25.63 16.63 0.02
CA GLN A 59 -25.16 16.59 1.41
C GLN A 59 -25.68 17.76 2.25
N ALA A 60 -25.90 18.94 1.66
CA ALA A 60 -26.34 20.13 2.36
C ALA A 60 -27.38 20.92 1.55
N GLY A 61 -28.36 21.52 2.24
CA GLY A 61 -29.31 22.44 1.62
C GLY A 61 -28.67 23.78 1.25
N PHE A 62 -29.39 24.59 0.46
CA PHE A 62 -28.90 25.86 -0.11
C PHE A 62 -28.31 26.86 0.91
N HIS A 63 -28.75 26.83 2.17
CA HIS A 63 -28.23 27.67 3.26
C HIS A 63 -27.29 26.93 4.23
N GLY A 64 -26.74 25.77 3.83
CA GLY A 64 -25.90 24.92 4.67
C GLY A 64 -26.65 24.11 5.73
N GLY A 65 -27.99 24.12 5.68
CA GLY A 65 -28.84 23.30 6.55
C GLY A 65 -28.98 21.87 6.04
N GLU A 66 -29.94 21.13 6.60
CA GLU A 66 -30.25 19.78 6.13
C GLU A 66 -30.66 19.78 4.66
N THR A 67 -30.17 18.79 3.91
CA THR A 67 -30.55 18.58 2.52
C THR A 67 -32.01 18.13 2.42
N GLY A 68 -32.77 18.76 1.51
CA GLY A 68 -34.15 18.40 1.24
C GLY A 68 -34.28 17.01 0.60
N THR A 69 -35.41 16.35 0.82
CA THR A 69 -35.71 15.01 0.27
C THR A 69 -35.48 14.92 -1.24
N GLY A 70 -35.80 15.98 -1.97
CA GLY A 70 -35.60 16.09 -3.42
C GLY A 70 -34.15 16.10 -3.90
N HIS A 71 -33.16 16.17 -3.01
CA HIS A 71 -31.72 16.20 -3.33
C HIS A 71 -30.93 15.04 -2.71
N ARG A 72 -31.50 14.33 -1.71
CA ARG A 72 -30.84 13.26 -0.94
C ARG A 72 -30.64 11.99 -1.76
N ARG A 73 -29.56 11.94 -2.54
CA ARG A 73 -29.16 10.78 -3.36
C ARG A 73 -28.98 9.48 -2.58
N TYR A 74 -28.78 9.56 -1.26
CA TYR A 74 -28.65 8.41 -0.37
C TYR A 74 -30.00 7.85 0.14
N ASP A 75 -31.12 8.55 -0.06
CA ASP A 75 -32.43 8.08 0.38
C ASP A 75 -32.80 6.77 -0.33
N ASP A 76 -33.42 5.86 0.42
CA ASP A 76 -33.96 4.62 -0.12
C ASP A 76 -35.35 4.83 -0.74
N THR A 77 -35.37 5.63 -1.81
CA THR A 77 -36.60 6.04 -2.49
C THR A 77 -36.56 5.64 -3.96
N ASP A 78 -37.64 5.03 -4.45
CA ASP A 78 -37.92 4.95 -5.89
C ASP A 78 -38.49 6.30 -6.35
N VAL A 79 -37.63 7.16 -6.88
CA VAL A 79 -37.98 8.53 -7.29
C VAL A 79 -39.10 8.52 -8.34
N SER A 80 -39.02 7.59 -9.29
CA SER A 80 -40.02 7.45 -10.34
C SER A 80 -41.39 7.07 -9.77
N ALA A 81 -41.45 6.19 -8.78
CA ALA A 81 -42.69 5.85 -8.08
C ALA A 81 -43.20 7.02 -7.22
N ALA A 82 -42.32 7.72 -6.50
CA ALA A 82 -42.69 8.86 -5.68
C ALA A 82 -43.34 9.98 -6.51
N ARG A 83 -42.75 10.33 -7.66
CA ARG A 83 -43.29 11.35 -8.58
C ARG A 83 -44.63 10.95 -9.23
N ARG A 84 -44.89 9.64 -9.41
CA ARG A 84 -46.20 9.15 -9.88
C ARG A 84 -47.27 9.23 -8.79
N ALA A 85 -46.88 8.99 -7.53
CA ALA A 85 -47.80 9.04 -6.39
C ALA A 85 -48.19 10.47 -6.01
N ASP A 86 -47.25 11.42 -6.14
CA ASP A 86 -47.48 12.84 -5.87
C ASP A 86 -46.90 13.71 -7.00
N PRO A 87 -47.74 14.30 -7.88
CA PRO A 87 -47.30 15.20 -8.94
C PRO A 87 -46.60 16.48 -8.45
N LEU A 88 -46.75 16.84 -7.18
CA LEU A 88 -46.07 17.99 -6.57
C LEU A 88 -44.70 17.62 -5.97
N ALA A 89 -44.39 16.32 -5.86
CA ALA A 89 -43.10 15.89 -5.34
C ALA A 89 -41.96 16.28 -6.29
N LEU A 90 -41.08 17.17 -5.82
CA LEU A 90 -39.90 17.62 -6.55
C LEU A 90 -38.69 16.76 -6.19
N TYR A 91 -38.10 16.15 -7.21
CA TYR A 91 -36.81 15.47 -7.12
C TYR A 91 -35.90 16.00 -8.22
N GLU A 92 -34.71 16.43 -7.85
CA GLU A 92 -33.66 16.92 -8.76
C GLU A 92 -32.56 15.89 -8.99
N TYR A 93 -32.79 14.66 -8.54
CA TYR A 93 -31.98 13.49 -8.84
C TYR A 93 -32.88 12.28 -9.14
N ASP A 94 -32.35 11.31 -9.88
CA ASP A 94 -32.86 9.94 -9.91
C ASP A 94 -31.68 9.01 -10.18
N MET A 95 -31.16 8.38 -9.12
CA MET A 95 -30.01 7.49 -9.23
C MET A 95 -30.34 6.20 -9.99
N ASP A 96 -31.61 5.78 -10.04
CA ASP A 96 -32.00 4.54 -10.73
C ASP A 96 -31.98 4.69 -12.25
N THR A 97 -32.04 5.93 -12.76
CA THR A 97 -31.95 6.25 -14.19
C THR A 97 -30.67 6.99 -14.57
N ALA A 98 -29.79 7.26 -13.61
CA ALA A 98 -28.52 7.94 -13.85
C ALA A 98 -27.55 7.10 -14.71
N PRO A 99 -26.56 7.74 -15.38
CA PRO A 99 -25.56 7.04 -16.17
C PRO A 99 -24.84 5.94 -15.39
N VAL A 100 -24.36 4.92 -16.10
CA VAL A 100 -23.67 3.77 -15.50
C VAL A 100 -22.17 3.85 -15.76
N ALA A 101 -21.38 3.51 -14.74
CA ALA A 101 -19.95 3.28 -14.83
C ALA A 101 -19.62 1.84 -14.43
N ILE A 102 -18.54 1.28 -14.99
CA ILE A 102 -18.00 -0.01 -14.57
C ILE A 102 -16.96 0.23 -13.48
N LEU A 103 -17.21 -0.30 -12.29
CA LEU A 103 -16.34 -0.19 -11.12
C LEU A 103 -15.75 -1.57 -10.76
N PRO A 104 -14.57 -1.63 -10.13
CA PRO A 104 -13.74 -0.51 -9.69
C PRO A 104 -13.05 0.22 -10.86
N SER A 105 -12.95 1.54 -10.75
CA SER A 105 -12.28 2.42 -11.72
C SER A 105 -12.20 3.84 -11.15
N SER A 106 -11.19 4.61 -11.55
CA SER A 106 -11.26 6.06 -11.41
C SER A 106 -12.35 6.65 -12.30
N TRP A 107 -12.95 7.77 -11.89
CA TRP A 107 -14.00 8.44 -12.66
C TRP A 107 -13.54 9.16 -13.91
N LEU A 108 -12.23 9.33 -14.11
CA LEU A 108 -11.71 10.12 -15.23
C LEU A 108 -12.12 9.59 -16.61
N THR A 109 -12.51 8.32 -16.70
CA THR A 109 -12.99 7.68 -17.93
C THR A 109 -14.51 7.56 -18.01
N HIS A 110 -15.26 8.03 -17.01
CA HIS A 110 -16.73 7.99 -17.05
C HIS A 110 -17.26 8.86 -18.19
N THR A 111 -16.75 10.10 -18.31
CA THR A 111 -16.93 10.99 -19.46
C THR A 111 -15.68 11.87 -19.63
N PRO A 112 -15.45 12.46 -20.82
CA PRO A 112 -14.29 13.33 -21.03
C PRO A 112 -14.17 14.50 -20.04
N GLN A 113 -15.30 15.02 -19.55
CA GLN A 113 -15.35 16.13 -18.59
C GLN A 113 -14.81 15.75 -17.21
N MET A 114 -14.78 14.45 -16.89
CA MET A 114 -14.33 13.96 -15.58
C MET A 114 -12.79 13.91 -15.45
N ARG A 115 -12.03 14.12 -16.54
CA ARG A 115 -10.56 13.98 -16.56
C ARG A 115 -9.85 14.78 -15.46
N HIS A 116 -10.36 15.97 -15.18
CA HIS A 116 -9.80 16.92 -14.20
C HIS A 116 -10.78 17.22 -13.05
N TYR A 117 -11.87 16.46 -12.95
CA TYR A 117 -12.84 16.68 -11.89
C TYR A 117 -12.24 16.25 -10.55
N GLN A 118 -12.25 17.19 -9.61
CA GLN A 118 -11.91 16.96 -8.20
C GLN A 118 -13.05 17.48 -7.34
N GLY A 119 -13.81 16.56 -6.75
CA GLY A 119 -15.01 16.89 -5.99
C GLY A 119 -15.83 15.66 -5.68
N LEU A 120 -17.12 15.84 -5.41
CA LEU A 120 -18.03 14.79 -4.99
C LEU A 120 -18.68 14.08 -6.19
N VAL A 121 -18.67 12.75 -6.15
CA VAL A 121 -19.45 11.88 -7.04
C VAL A 121 -20.23 10.87 -6.20
N TRP A 122 -21.52 10.75 -6.47
CA TRP A 122 -22.38 9.74 -5.90
C TRP A 122 -22.38 8.49 -6.77
N TYR A 123 -22.31 7.33 -6.13
CA TYR A 123 -22.42 6.03 -6.74
C TYR A 123 -23.55 5.24 -6.10
N GLN A 124 -24.31 4.50 -6.89
CA GLN A 124 -25.36 3.61 -6.42
C GLN A 124 -25.27 2.24 -7.07
N ARG A 125 -25.45 1.21 -6.24
CA ARG A 125 -25.71 -0.16 -6.70
C ARG A 125 -26.91 -0.76 -6.00
N ARG A 126 -27.75 -1.42 -6.80
CA ARG A 126 -28.77 -2.35 -6.31
C ARG A 126 -28.23 -3.77 -6.29
N PHE A 127 -28.54 -4.53 -5.24
CA PHE A 127 -28.17 -5.94 -5.15
C PHE A 127 -29.14 -6.73 -4.27
N ASP A 128 -29.23 -8.03 -4.56
CA ASP A 128 -29.93 -9.00 -3.72
C ASP A 128 -28.92 -9.68 -2.80
N ALA A 129 -29.36 -10.08 -1.61
CA ALA A 129 -28.53 -10.72 -0.60
C ALA A 129 -29.32 -11.83 0.09
N ALA A 130 -28.61 -12.72 0.80
CA ALA A 130 -29.23 -13.74 1.65
C ALA A 130 -28.93 -13.40 3.11
N PRO A 131 -29.70 -12.48 3.75
CA PRO A 131 -29.47 -12.14 5.15
C PRO A 131 -29.69 -13.38 6.02
N ASP A 132 -28.74 -13.62 6.91
CA ASP A 132 -28.77 -14.75 7.85
C ASP A 132 -28.67 -14.19 9.28
N PRO A 133 -29.70 -14.35 10.14
CA PRO A 133 -29.69 -13.84 11.50
C PRO A 133 -28.68 -14.55 12.41
N GLU A 134 -28.19 -15.72 12.00
CA GLU A 134 -27.17 -16.48 12.72
C GLU A 134 -25.74 -16.11 12.29
N ARG A 135 -25.60 -15.13 11.39
CA ARG A 135 -24.32 -14.66 10.84
C ARG A 135 -24.21 -13.14 10.89
N ARG A 136 -22.99 -12.66 10.73
CA ARG A 136 -22.65 -11.23 10.63
C ARG A 136 -22.29 -10.90 9.20
N SER A 137 -22.73 -9.75 8.71
CA SER A 137 -22.48 -9.32 7.34
C SER A 137 -21.70 -8.02 7.30
N PHE A 138 -20.72 -7.93 6.40
CA PHE A 138 -19.82 -6.77 6.28
C PHE A 138 -19.72 -6.31 4.84
N LEU A 139 -19.88 -5.01 4.60
CA LEU A 139 -19.46 -4.38 3.35
C LEU A 139 -17.99 -3.98 3.47
N ARG A 140 -17.12 -4.64 2.69
CA ARG A 140 -15.69 -4.32 2.59
C ARG A 140 -15.42 -3.52 1.32
N PHE A 141 -14.63 -2.46 1.45
CA PHE A 141 -14.16 -1.60 0.37
C PHE A 141 -12.65 -1.73 0.30
N GLY A 142 -12.10 -2.06 -0.88
CA GLY A 142 -10.66 -2.18 -1.07
C GLY A 142 -9.93 -0.83 -1.03
N ALA A 143 -10.54 0.21 -1.60
CA ALA A 143 -10.12 1.62 -1.54
C ALA A 143 -11.14 2.51 -2.26
N VAL A 144 -11.37 3.71 -1.70
CA VAL A 144 -12.11 4.80 -2.34
C VAL A 144 -11.30 6.07 -2.15
N ASN A 145 -11.00 6.78 -3.23
CA ASN A 145 -10.10 7.94 -3.18
C ASN A 145 -10.88 9.27 -3.38
N TYR A 146 -10.80 10.24 -2.48
CA TYR A 146 -10.03 10.29 -1.22
C TYR A 146 -10.85 9.94 0.02
N SER A 147 -12.05 10.48 0.13
CA SER A 147 -12.98 10.20 1.22
C SER A 147 -14.25 9.52 0.70
N ALA A 148 -14.84 8.69 1.55
CA ALA A 148 -16.04 7.93 1.25
C ALA A 148 -17.03 8.06 2.40
N GLU A 149 -18.26 8.47 2.08
CA GLU A 149 -19.40 8.37 2.97
C GLU A 149 -20.36 7.31 2.41
N VAL A 150 -20.87 6.42 3.26
CA VAL A 150 -21.55 5.19 2.81
C VAL A 150 -22.91 5.04 3.47
N TRP A 151 -23.91 4.65 2.68
CA TRP A 151 -25.26 4.33 3.13
C TRP A 151 -25.72 2.99 2.55
N LEU A 152 -26.49 2.25 3.34
CA LEU A 152 -27.22 1.07 2.90
C LEU A 152 -28.69 1.27 3.23
N ASN A 153 -29.58 1.16 2.23
CA ASN A 153 -31.02 1.27 2.41
C ASN A 153 -31.42 2.57 3.14
N GLY A 154 -30.77 3.69 2.82
CA GLY A 154 -31.01 5.01 3.43
C GLY A 154 -30.33 5.22 4.77
N GLN A 155 -29.80 4.17 5.40
CA GLN A 155 -29.11 4.26 6.67
C GLN A 155 -27.62 4.54 6.47
N ARG A 156 -27.12 5.61 7.10
CA ARG A 156 -25.70 5.96 7.10
C ARG A 156 -24.89 4.92 7.87
N LEU A 157 -23.86 4.36 7.22
CA LEU A 157 -22.94 3.39 7.82
C LEU A 157 -21.73 4.08 8.45
N GLY A 158 -21.16 5.08 7.78
CA GLY A 158 -19.99 5.79 8.27
C GLY A 158 -19.22 6.53 7.20
N ARG A 159 -18.01 6.95 7.56
CA ARG A 159 -17.05 7.67 6.70
C ARG A 159 -15.66 7.06 6.81
N HIS A 160 -14.93 7.02 5.70
CA HIS A 160 -13.52 6.69 5.64
C HIS A 160 -12.74 7.80 4.91
N ASP A 161 -11.56 8.16 5.42
CA ASP A 161 -10.63 9.10 4.79
C ASP A 161 -9.30 8.38 4.53
N GLY A 162 -8.92 8.28 3.25
CA GLY A 162 -7.73 7.57 2.81
C GLY A 162 -7.97 6.78 1.52
N GLY A 163 -7.23 7.12 0.47
CA GLY A 163 -7.48 6.63 -0.89
C GLY A 163 -6.82 5.32 -1.28
N PHE A 164 -6.21 4.61 -0.32
CA PHE A 164 -5.25 3.54 -0.60
C PHE A 164 -5.33 2.34 0.35
N THR A 165 -6.16 2.42 1.38
CA THR A 165 -6.33 1.38 2.41
C THR A 165 -7.76 0.87 2.44
N PRO A 166 -7.98 -0.40 2.79
CA PRO A 166 -9.31 -0.96 2.88
C PRO A 166 -10.03 -0.54 4.16
N PHE A 167 -11.36 -0.58 4.12
CA PHE A 167 -12.22 -0.38 5.29
C PHE A 167 -13.49 -1.21 5.17
N ALA A 168 -14.19 -1.41 6.27
CA ALA A 168 -15.43 -2.18 6.29
C ALA A 168 -16.47 -1.63 7.26
N PHE A 169 -17.74 -1.88 6.96
CA PHE A 169 -18.87 -1.61 7.84
C PHE A 169 -19.67 -2.88 8.07
N GLU A 170 -20.01 -3.15 9.33
CA GLU A 170 -20.98 -4.20 9.65
C GLU A 170 -22.38 -3.73 9.23
N VAL A 171 -23.08 -4.57 8.48
CA VAL A 171 -24.43 -4.34 7.94
C VAL A 171 -25.41 -5.43 8.38
N THR A 172 -25.04 -6.20 9.40
CA THR A 172 -25.92 -7.19 10.05
C THR A 172 -27.24 -6.53 10.45
N GLY A 173 -28.36 -7.13 10.04
CA GLY A 173 -29.71 -6.61 10.32
C GLY A 173 -30.18 -5.46 9.41
N LEU A 174 -29.33 -4.94 8.52
CA LEU A 174 -29.69 -3.87 7.57
C LEU A 174 -30.02 -4.41 6.17
N LEU A 175 -29.58 -5.64 5.88
CA LEU A 175 -29.77 -6.31 4.60
C LEU A 175 -31.20 -6.80 4.41
N ARG A 176 -31.69 -6.69 3.18
CA ARG A 176 -32.93 -7.26 2.67
C ARG A 176 -32.62 -8.44 1.76
N GLU A 177 -33.59 -9.32 1.54
CA GLU A 177 -33.44 -10.39 0.54
C GLU A 177 -33.27 -9.82 -0.88
N ARG A 178 -34.01 -8.75 -1.18
CA ARG A 178 -34.02 -8.13 -2.50
C ARG A 178 -33.95 -6.62 -2.46
N GLY A 179 -33.37 -6.05 -3.51
CA GLY A 179 -33.41 -4.62 -3.75
C GLY A 179 -32.70 -3.80 -2.69
N ASN A 180 -31.60 -4.30 -2.13
CA ASN A 180 -30.74 -3.49 -1.30
C ASN A 180 -30.15 -2.35 -2.14
N ARG A 181 -30.09 -1.15 -1.58
CA ARG A 181 -29.51 0.03 -2.22
C ARG A 181 -28.27 0.46 -1.45
N LEU A 182 -27.10 0.23 -2.04
CA LEU A 182 -25.82 0.73 -1.54
C LEU A 182 -25.50 2.05 -2.24
N VAL A 183 -25.32 3.12 -1.46
CA VAL A 183 -24.96 4.45 -1.95
C VAL A 183 -23.64 4.89 -1.34
N ILE A 184 -22.75 5.44 -2.16
CA ILE A 184 -21.43 5.92 -1.75
C ILE A 184 -21.24 7.32 -2.31
N ALA A 185 -20.93 8.28 -1.45
CA ALA A 185 -20.46 9.59 -1.84
C ALA A 185 -18.92 9.58 -1.79
N ALA A 186 -18.29 9.52 -2.95
CA ALA A 186 -16.83 9.51 -3.11
C ALA A 186 -16.35 10.93 -3.44
N ASP A 187 -15.41 11.45 -2.65
CA ASP A 187 -14.90 12.80 -2.81
C ASP A 187 -13.38 12.81 -2.88
N SER A 188 -12.84 13.33 -3.98
CA SER A 188 -11.40 13.43 -4.22
C SER A 188 -10.85 14.84 -3.95
N HIS A 189 -11.69 15.79 -3.53
CA HIS A 189 -11.21 17.09 -3.10
C HIS A 189 -10.29 16.91 -1.89
N ARG A 190 -9.12 17.57 -1.94
CA ARG A 190 -8.11 17.51 -0.89
C ARG A 190 -7.87 18.91 -0.34
N SER A 191 -7.58 18.95 0.95
CA SER A 191 -7.10 20.09 1.72
C SER A 191 -5.65 19.87 2.16
N GLU A 192 -5.00 20.92 2.63
CA GLU A 192 -3.64 20.85 3.21
C GLU A 192 -3.54 19.95 4.46
N ARG A 193 -4.68 19.53 5.04
CA ARG A 193 -4.75 18.61 6.18
C ARG A 193 -4.90 17.15 5.75
N ASP A 194 -4.99 16.87 4.45
CA ASP A 194 -5.14 15.51 3.94
C ASP A 194 -3.79 14.85 3.67
N VAL A 195 -3.80 13.52 3.64
CA VAL A 195 -2.60 12.70 3.42
C VAL A 195 -2.85 11.81 2.20
N PRO A 196 -2.22 12.08 1.04
CA PRO A 196 -1.37 13.24 0.75
C PRO A 196 -2.16 14.57 0.63
N PRO A 197 -1.49 15.73 0.70
CA PRO A 197 -2.05 17.05 0.43
C PRO A 197 -2.41 17.20 -1.07
N PRO A 198 -2.98 18.34 -1.50
CA PRO A 198 -3.46 18.50 -2.88
C PRO A 198 -2.36 18.42 -3.93
N VAL A 199 -1.14 18.84 -3.58
CA VAL A 199 0.00 18.91 -4.50
C VAL A 199 0.86 17.65 -4.35
N THR A 200 0.86 16.81 -5.39
CA THR A 200 1.68 15.59 -5.50
C THR A 200 2.28 15.47 -6.90
N ASP A 201 3.24 14.56 -7.11
CA ASP A 201 3.78 14.29 -8.45
C ASP A 201 3.04 13.20 -9.21
N TRP A 202 1.88 12.74 -8.76
CA TRP A 202 1.05 11.75 -9.45
C TRP A 202 -0.40 12.23 -9.58
N GLU A 203 -1.17 11.56 -10.44
CA GLU A 203 -2.61 11.81 -10.56
C GLU A 203 -3.39 11.30 -9.35
N THR A 204 -4.20 12.15 -8.73
CA THR A 204 -5.04 11.77 -7.58
C THR A 204 -6.36 11.19 -8.06
N TYR A 205 -6.29 10.03 -8.71
CA TYR A 205 -7.40 9.25 -9.27
C TYR A 205 -8.62 9.12 -8.35
N GLY A 206 -9.64 9.98 -8.52
CA GLY A 206 -10.88 9.93 -7.73
C GLY A 206 -11.79 8.77 -8.11
N GLY A 207 -12.57 8.27 -7.15
CA GLY A 207 -13.58 7.22 -7.36
C GLY A 207 -13.39 5.98 -6.49
N ILE A 208 -14.15 4.93 -6.80
CA ILE A 208 -14.08 3.61 -6.15
C ILE A 208 -13.04 2.78 -6.91
N THR A 209 -11.79 2.87 -6.49
CA THR A 209 -10.62 2.39 -7.26
C THR A 209 -10.28 0.93 -7.00
N ARG A 210 -10.91 0.27 -6.02
CA ARG A 210 -10.76 -1.17 -5.77
C ARG A 210 -12.10 -1.81 -5.41
N GLU A 211 -12.13 -3.13 -5.38
CA GLU A 211 -13.33 -3.95 -5.21
C GLU A 211 -14.20 -3.57 -3.99
N VAL A 212 -15.50 -3.81 -4.13
CA VAL A 212 -16.48 -3.75 -3.03
C VAL A 212 -17.08 -5.13 -2.88
N ARG A 213 -17.07 -5.68 -1.67
CA ARG A 213 -17.55 -7.05 -1.41
C ARG A 213 -18.48 -7.09 -0.20
N LEU A 214 -19.51 -7.92 -0.29
CA LEU A 214 -20.33 -8.30 0.85
C LEU A 214 -19.83 -9.64 1.40
N LEU A 215 -19.35 -9.63 2.64
CA LEU A 215 -18.88 -10.81 3.36
C LEU A 215 -19.94 -11.26 4.37
N THR A 216 -20.14 -12.56 4.51
CA THR A 216 -21.05 -13.13 5.52
C THR A 216 -20.30 -14.15 6.38
N LEU A 217 -19.97 -13.74 7.61
CA LEU A 217 -19.13 -14.48 8.54
C LEU A 217 -19.97 -15.05 9.69
N PRO A 218 -19.52 -16.10 10.40
CA PRO A 218 -20.17 -16.54 11.62
C PRO A 218 -20.24 -15.43 12.69
N LYS A 219 -21.09 -15.58 13.71
CA LYS A 219 -21.21 -14.61 14.82
C LYS A 219 -19.88 -14.28 15.50
N THR A 220 -19.00 -15.28 15.58
CA THR A 220 -17.61 -15.14 16.00
C THR A 220 -16.70 -15.71 14.96
N PHE A 221 -15.72 -14.93 14.52
CA PHE A 221 -14.86 -15.26 13.38
C PHE A 221 -13.40 -14.88 13.65
N VAL A 222 -12.49 -15.41 12.85
CA VAL A 222 -11.08 -15.01 12.83
C VAL A 222 -10.96 -13.67 12.12
N ASP A 223 -10.74 -12.61 12.90
CA ASP A 223 -10.55 -11.25 12.38
C ASP A 223 -9.15 -11.07 11.81
N ASP A 224 -8.17 -11.74 12.41
CA ASP A 224 -6.76 -11.57 12.12
C ASP A 224 -5.97 -12.83 12.51
N GLY A 225 -4.96 -13.17 11.70
CA GLY A 225 -4.17 -14.39 11.80
C GLY A 225 -2.76 -14.17 11.26
N LEU A 226 -1.86 -13.67 12.11
CA LEU A 226 -0.46 -13.45 11.77
C LEU A 226 0.32 -14.76 11.94
N VAL A 227 0.95 -15.26 10.88
CA VAL A 227 1.83 -16.44 10.97
C VAL A 227 3.19 -16.12 10.36
N ARG A 228 4.26 -16.33 11.14
CA ARG A 228 5.60 -15.83 10.80
C ARG A 228 6.72 -16.72 11.32
N LEU A 229 7.90 -16.59 10.71
CA LEU A 229 9.11 -17.29 11.13
C LEU A 229 9.97 -16.38 12.02
N ALA A 230 10.19 -16.78 13.26
CA ALA A 230 11.05 -16.08 14.21
C ALA A 230 12.55 -16.35 13.94
N PRO A 231 13.46 -15.46 14.39
CA PRO A 231 14.91 -15.63 14.22
C PRO A 231 15.48 -16.90 14.85
N ASP A 232 14.83 -17.43 15.90
CA ASP A 232 15.22 -18.67 16.57
C ASP A 232 14.76 -19.95 15.83
N GLY A 233 14.12 -19.81 14.67
CA GLY A 233 13.64 -20.92 13.85
C GLY A 233 12.28 -21.49 14.27
N SER A 234 11.55 -20.82 15.17
CA SER A 234 10.16 -21.16 15.47
C SER A 234 9.17 -20.46 14.53
N LEU A 235 8.10 -21.15 14.16
CA LEU A 235 6.91 -20.56 13.57
C LEU A 235 6.01 -20.06 14.71
N LEU A 236 5.66 -18.77 14.65
CA LEU A 236 4.77 -18.10 15.58
C LEU A 236 3.46 -17.79 14.87
N ALA A 237 2.35 -18.14 15.50
CA ALA A 237 1.02 -17.74 15.05
C ALA A 237 0.33 -16.93 16.15
N ASP A 238 -0.22 -15.77 15.80
CA ASP A 238 -1.07 -14.96 16.66
C ASP A 238 -2.42 -14.76 15.97
N ILE A 239 -3.49 -15.20 16.64
CA ILE A 239 -4.83 -15.29 16.07
C ILE A 239 -5.75 -14.48 16.95
N ARG A 240 -6.53 -13.59 16.33
CA ARG A 240 -7.53 -12.78 17.02
C ARG A 240 -8.92 -13.09 16.50
N LEU A 241 -9.81 -13.39 17.42
CA LEU A 241 -11.23 -13.61 17.16
C LEU A 241 -12.03 -12.33 17.44
N ASP A 242 -13.01 -12.05 16.60
CA ASP A 242 -14.01 -11.01 16.83
C ASP A 242 -15.41 -11.62 16.94
N GLY A 243 -16.19 -11.20 17.93
CA GLY A 243 -17.54 -11.71 18.20
C GLY A 243 -17.80 -12.14 19.65
N ALA A 244 -19.07 -12.41 19.95
CA ALA A 244 -19.53 -12.82 21.27
C ALA A 244 -19.12 -14.28 21.58
N GLY A 245 -18.71 -14.57 22.81
CA GLY A 245 -18.25 -15.92 23.16
C GLY A 245 -16.89 -16.29 22.55
N ARG A 246 -16.11 -15.30 22.08
CA ARG A 246 -14.74 -15.49 21.61
C ARG A 246 -13.81 -16.07 22.67
N GLY A 247 -14.01 -15.73 23.94
CA GLY A 247 -13.23 -16.28 25.04
C GLY A 247 -13.65 -17.72 25.35
N GLY A 248 -12.67 -18.61 25.45
CA GLY A 248 -12.93 -20.04 25.62
C GLY A 248 -13.21 -20.79 24.31
N MET A 249 -13.20 -20.11 23.16
CA MET A 249 -13.43 -20.75 21.86
C MET A 249 -12.24 -21.61 21.45
N ALA A 250 -12.51 -22.83 20.97
CA ALA A 250 -11.48 -23.70 20.41
C ALA A 250 -10.96 -23.13 19.08
N VAL A 251 -9.65 -23.09 18.93
CA VAL A 251 -8.94 -22.60 17.74
C VAL A 251 -7.97 -23.68 17.26
N ARG A 252 -8.01 -24.01 15.97
CA ARG A 252 -7.09 -24.93 15.31
C ARG A 252 -6.31 -24.20 14.23
N LEU A 253 -4.98 -24.30 14.28
CA LEU A 253 -4.05 -23.86 13.23
C LEU A 253 -3.57 -25.09 12.46
N ALA A 254 -3.59 -25.02 11.14
CA ALA A 254 -2.99 -26.03 10.28
C ALA A 254 -2.14 -25.41 9.17
N ILE A 255 -0.99 -26.03 8.90
CA ILE A 255 -0.16 -25.80 7.71
C ILE A 255 0.08 -27.18 7.08
N PRO A 256 -0.86 -27.68 6.24
CA PRO A 256 -0.91 -29.09 5.85
C PRO A 256 0.37 -29.60 5.20
N GLU A 257 0.96 -28.82 4.28
CA GLU A 257 2.19 -29.18 3.56
C GLU A 257 3.42 -29.30 4.48
N LEU A 258 3.37 -28.72 5.68
CA LEU A 258 4.42 -28.85 6.70
C LEU A 258 4.09 -29.89 7.77
N GLY A 259 2.91 -30.52 7.71
CA GLY A 259 2.43 -31.44 8.74
C GLY A 259 2.22 -30.76 10.10
N ILE A 260 1.98 -29.44 10.10
CA ILE A 260 1.73 -28.68 11.34
C ILE A 260 0.23 -28.66 11.59
N GLU A 261 -0.13 -29.11 12.79
CA GLU A 261 -1.48 -28.98 13.34
C GLU A 261 -1.35 -28.63 14.82
N GLN A 262 -1.98 -27.54 15.24
CA GLN A 262 -2.02 -27.10 16.63
C GLN A 262 -3.46 -26.79 17.01
N SER A 263 -3.84 -27.11 18.24
CA SER A 263 -5.15 -26.79 18.80
C SER A 263 -4.98 -26.12 20.14
N GLY A 264 -5.82 -25.12 20.41
CA GLY A 264 -5.80 -24.34 21.63
C GLY A 264 -7.16 -23.72 21.90
N ILE A 265 -7.21 -22.89 22.93
CA ILE A 265 -8.41 -22.17 23.33
C ILE A 265 -8.05 -20.68 23.37
N ALA A 266 -8.91 -19.85 22.80
CA ALA A 266 -8.75 -18.41 22.84
C ALA A 266 -8.96 -17.86 24.27
N ASP A 267 -8.11 -16.90 24.67
CA ASP A 267 -8.19 -16.22 25.95
C ASP A 267 -9.46 -15.35 26.08
N SER A 268 -9.68 -14.72 27.24
CA SER A 268 -10.86 -13.87 27.46
C SER A 268 -11.00 -12.70 26.48
N GLU A 269 -9.91 -12.30 25.84
CA GLU A 269 -9.88 -11.23 24.83
C GLU A 269 -10.05 -11.79 23.40
N GLY A 270 -10.18 -13.11 23.24
CA GLY A 270 -10.34 -13.79 21.97
C GLY A 270 -9.03 -14.04 21.24
N ARG A 271 -7.88 -14.07 21.93
CA ARG A 271 -6.58 -14.36 21.32
C ARG A 271 -6.16 -15.81 21.52
N ALA A 272 -5.60 -16.42 20.49
CA ALA A 272 -4.90 -17.70 20.58
C ALA A 272 -3.51 -17.56 19.94
N SER A 273 -2.48 -18.00 20.66
CA SER A 273 -1.09 -17.95 20.16
C SER A 273 -0.47 -19.33 20.16
N PHE A 274 0.26 -19.65 19.09
CA PHE A 274 0.97 -20.91 18.93
C PHE A 274 2.44 -20.67 18.62
N ARG A 275 3.28 -21.56 19.12
CA ARG A 275 4.71 -21.58 18.83
C ARG A 275 5.14 -23.00 18.53
N VAL A 276 5.64 -23.23 17.31
CA VAL A 276 6.02 -24.55 16.83
C VAL A 276 7.44 -24.46 16.28
N ALA A 277 8.29 -25.45 16.54
CA ALA A 277 9.58 -25.52 15.86
C ALA A 277 9.35 -25.68 14.34
N ALA A 278 10.03 -24.88 13.51
CA ALA A 278 9.91 -25.03 12.07
C ALA A 278 10.37 -26.45 11.64
N PRO A 279 9.54 -27.21 10.90
CA PRO A 279 9.94 -28.52 10.41
C PRO A 279 11.13 -28.44 9.47
N ARG A 280 11.96 -29.49 9.42
CA ARG A 280 13.16 -29.52 8.55
C ARG A 280 12.84 -29.38 7.05
N GLN A 281 11.63 -29.78 6.64
CA GLN A 281 11.14 -29.64 5.27
C GLN A 281 10.62 -28.24 4.92
N LEU A 282 10.60 -27.29 5.87
CA LEU A 282 10.27 -25.90 5.59
C LEU A 282 11.29 -25.33 4.61
N GLN A 283 10.81 -24.88 3.46
CA GLN A 283 11.60 -24.10 2.52
C GLN A 283 11.31 -22.62 2.75
N ARG A 284 12.37 -21.84 2.99
CA ARG A 284 12.23 -20.40 3.24
C ARG A 284 12.03 -19.67 1.92
N TRP A 285 11.13 -18.70 1.94
CA TRP A 285 10.85 -17.82 0.81
C TRP A 285 12.08 -16.97 0.48
N SER A 286 12.40 -16.84 -0.80
CA SER A 286 13.35 -15.89 -1.36
C SER A 286 12.96 -15.56 -2.81
N PRO A 287 13.56 -14.54 -3.46
CA PRO A 287 13.34 -14.29 -4.89
C PRO A 287 13.56 -15.50 -5.79
N ASP A 288 14.59 -16.30 -5.49
CA ASP A 288 14.96 -17.48 -6.29
C ASP A 288 14.13 -18.72 -5.94
N ASN A 289 13.52 -18.75 -4.75
CA ASN A 289 12.62 -19.80 -4.30
C ASN A 289 11.41 -19.20 -3.56
N PRO A 290 10.40 -18.66 -4.28
CA PRO A 290 9.26 -17.96 -3.68
C PRO A 290 8.25 -18.95 -3.10
N ARG A 291 8.68 -19.81 -2.18
CA ARG A 291 7.83 -20.84 -1.58
C ARG A 291 6.77 -20.20 -0.69
N LEU A 292 5.52 -20.49 -1.01
CA LEU A 292 4.34 -20.15 -0.22
C LEU A 292 3.67 -21.42 0.30
N TYR A 293 2.96 -21.28 1.41
CA TYR A 293 2.22 -22.33 2.10
C TYR A 293 0.80 -21.86 2.39
N ARG A 294 -0.17 -22.77 2.26
CA ARG A 294 -1.52 -22.54 2.76
C ARG A 294 -1.53 -22.64 4.29
N VAL A 295 -1.96 -21.57 4.93
CA VAL A 295 -2.23 -21.51 6.37
C VAL A 295 -3.74 -21.54 6.55
N GLU A 296 -4.23 -22.43 7.41
CA GLU A 296 -5.64 -22.58 7.71
C GLU A 296 -5.88 -22.38 9.20
N ILE A 297 -6.88 -21.58 9.55
CA ILE A 297 -7.33 -21.36 10.92
C ILE A 297 -8.82 -21.72 10.98
N THR A 298 -9.18 -22.56 11.94
CA THR A 298 -10.58 -22.89 12.25
C THR A 298 -10.90 -22.42 13.66
N ALA A 299 -11.99 -21.67 13.82
CA ALA A 299 -12.48 -21.21 15.13
C ALA A 299 -14.00 -21.32 15.16
N GLY A 300 -14.52 -22.27 15.94
CA GLY A 300 -15.94 -22.62 15.88
C GLY A 300 -16.37 -23.02 14.45
N ASP A 301 -17.36 -22.31 13.91
CA ASP A 301 -17.86 -22.50 12.54
C ASP A 301 -17.06 -21.72 11.49
N ASP A 302 -16.12 -20.87 11.91
CA ASP A 302 -15.34 -20.06 10.99
C ASP A 302 -14.14 -20.83 10.44
N ARG A 303 -13.93 -20.66 9.13
CA ARG A 303 -12.77 -21.15 8.40
C ARG A 303 -12.10 -19.96 7.72
N TRP A 304 -10.90 -19.66 8.16
CA TRP A 304 -10.05 -18.62 7.61
C TRP A 304 -8.82 -19.27 6.98
N HIS A 305 -8.32 -18.69 5.89
CA HIS A 305 -7.06 -19.14 5.32
C HIS A 305 -6.31 -17.99 4.67
N ASP A 306 -5.00 -18.17 4.55
CA ASP A 306 -4.11 -17.27 3.83
C ASP A 306 -2.99 -18.07 3.14
N ILE A 307 -2.30 -17.43 2.21
CA ILE A 307 -1.14 -17.95 1.51
C ILE A 307 0.08 -17.16 1.99
N VAL A 308 1.02 -17.85 2.65
CA VAL A 308 2.09 -17.23 3.44
C VAL A 308 3.44 -17.85 3.07
N GLY A 309 4.45 -17.00 2.84
CA GLY A 309 5.85 -17.41 2.75
C GLY A 309 6.60 -17.15 4.06
N PHE A 310 7.63 -17.94 4.34
CA PHE A 310 8.39 -17.84 5.58
C PHE A 310 9.85 -17.47 5.32
N ARG A 311 10.31 -16.36 5.89
CA ARG A 311 11.68 -15.85 5.71
C ARG A 311 12.11 -15.01 6.91
N THR A 312 13.41 -14.89 7.13
CA THR A 312 13.97 -13.97 8.12
C THR A 312 14.64 -12.78 7.44
N LEU A 313 14.57 -11.61 8.07
CA LEU A 313 15.25 -10.38 7.66
C LEU A 313 16.11 -9.87 8.81
N ALA A 314 17.26 -9.31 8.49
CA ALA A 314 18.12 -8.64 9.46
C ALA A 314 19.01 -7.60 8.74
N VAL A 315 19.63 -6.74 9.55
CA VAL A 315 20.69 -5.83 9.13
C VAL A 315 21.97 -6.23 9.86
N ASP A 316 23.09 -6.26 9.14
CA ASP A 316 24.43 -6.49 9.69
C ASP A 316 25.42 -5.49 9.07
N GLY A 317 25.69 -4.41 9.81
CA GLY A 317 26.40 -3.25 9.31
C GLY A 317 25.70 -2.69 8.07
N SER A 318 26.44 -2.52 6.98
CA SER A 318 25.91 -2.02 5.71
C SER A 318 25.12 -3.04 4.86
N ARG A 319 24.85 -4.25 5.39
CA ARG A 319 24.24 -5.34 4.62
C ARG A 319 22.82 -5.62 5.07
N ILE A 320 21.92 -5.80 4.10
CA ILE A 320 20.61 -6.40 4.32
C ILE A 320 20.77 -7.91 4.18
N LEU A 321 20.30 -8.66 5.17
CA LEU A 321 20.34 -10.11 5.18
C LEU A 321 18.94 -10.68 4.95
N LEU A 322 18.78 -11.51 3.92
CA LEU A 322 17.60 -12.36 3.72
C LEU A 322 17.99 -13.79 4.06
N ASN A 323 17.26 -14.43 4.98
CA ASN A 323 17.51 -15.81 5.38
C ASN A 323 18.94 -16.06 5.93
N GLY A 324 19.58 -15.01 6.45
CA GLY A 324 20.95 -15.01 6.98
C GLY A 324 22.05 -14.74 5.94
N ALA A 325 21.70 -14.57 4.66
CA ALA A 325 22.65 -14.27 3.59
C ALA A 325 22.50 -12.81 3.10
N PRO A 326 23.61 -12.10 2.80
CA PRO A 326 23.53 -10.77 2.21
C PRO A 326 22.78 -10.79 0.87
N ILE A 327 21.96 -9.77 0.65
CA ILE A 327 21.26 -9.58 -0.62
C ILE A 327 21.41 -8.14 -1.10
N PHE A 328 21.71 -7.97 -2.39
CA PHE A 328 21.61 -6.68 -3.06
C PHE A 328 20.21 -6.53 -3.67
N LEU A 329 19.50 -5.45 -3.32
CA LEU A 329 18.16 -5.19 -3.85
C LEU A 329 18.27 -4.53 -5.24
N ARG A 330 18.11 -5.35 -6.29
CA ARG A 330 18.02 -4.92 -7.69
C ARG A 330 16.58 -4.51 -7.95
N GLY A 331 16.31 -3.22 -7.80
CA GLY A 331 14.96 -2.69 -7.74
C GLY A 331 14.47 -1.96 -8.97
N ILE A 332 13.18 -1.66 -8.96
CA ILE A 332 12.56 -0.61 -9.77
C ILE A 332 11.34 -0.06 -9.03
N SER A 333 11.10 1.24 -9.11
CA SER A 333 9.91 1.85 -8.49
C SER A 333 8.70 1.74 -9.42
N LEU A 334 7.50 1.63 -8.84
CA LEU A 334 6.22 1.59 -9.56
C LEU A 334 5.17 2.46 -8.88
N HIS A 335 4.37 3.15 -9.68
CA HIS A 335 3.04 3.62 -9.27
C HIS A 335 1.98 2.54 -9.50
N GLU A 336 0.85 2.61 -8.78
CA GLU A 336 -0.29 1.71 -8.94
C GLU A 336 -1.09 2.09 -10.19
N GLU A 337 -0.51 1.93 -11.37
CA GLU A 337 -1.11 2.37 -12.62
C GLU A 337 -0.90 1.31 -13.70
N GLU A 338 -1.99 0.80 -14.28
CA GLU A 338 -1.93 -0.20 -15.35
C GLU A 338 -1.29 0.35 -16.64
N LEU A 339 -0.84 -0.54 -17.52
CA LEU A 339 -0.43 -0.16 -18.87
C LEU A 339 -1.63 0.35 -19.67
N GLY A 340 -1.42 1.40 -20.45
CA GLY A 340 -2.42 1.97 -21.36
C GLY A 340 -2.34 3.49 -21.47
N ALA A 341 -2.94 4.04 -22.53
CA ALA A 341 -2.97 5.48 -22.76
C ALA A 341 -3.90 6.24 -21.77
N ASN A 342 -4.90 5.56 -21.20
CA ASN A 342 -5.87 6.13 -20.28
C ASN A 342 -6.06 5.23 -19.06
N PRO A 343 -5.02 5.09 -18.21
CA PRO A 343 -5.11 4.26 -17.04
C PRO A 343 -6.14 4.84 -16.06
N THR A 344 -6.83 3.94 -15.37
CA THR A 344 -7.94 4.20 -14.46
C THR A 344 -7.61 3.83 -13.03
N ARG A 345 -6.36 3.40 -12.77
CA ARG A 345 -5.90 2.90 -11.48
C ARG A 345 -6.63 1.61 -11.08
N ARG A 346 -6.92 0.76 -12.06
CA ARG A 346 -7.58 -0.54 -11.87
C ARG A 346 -6.56 -1.66 -12.03
N ILE A 347 -5.94 -2.05 -10.92
CA ILE A 347 -4.99 -3.16 -10.91
C ILE A 347 -5.72 -4.49 -10.67
N THR A 348 -5.88 -5.27 -11.73
CA THR A 348 -6.29 -6.68 -11.67
C THR A 348 -5.08 -7.59 -11.49
N ASP A 349 -5.31 -8.87 -11.20
CA ASP A 349 -4.26 -9.90 -11.17
C ASP A 349 -3.41 -9.91 -12.44
N ALA A 350 -4.04 -9.86 -13.62
CA ALA A 350 -3.33 -9.80 -14.90
C ALA A 350 -2.49 -8.51 -15.08
N ALA A 351 -2.95 -7.38 -14.55
CA ALA A 351 -2.21 -6.12 -14.64
C ALA A 351 -1.01 -6.12 -13.68
N ALA A 352 -1.19 -6.68 -12.48
CA ALA A 352 -0.12 -6.91 -11.53
C ALA A 352 0.95 -7.86 -12.10
N GLU A 353 0.53 -9.00 -12.64
CA GLU A 353 1.42 -9.96 -13.29
C GLU A 353 2.21 -9.30 -14.43
N THR A 354 1.54 -8.54 -15.30
CA THR A 354 2.21 -7.86 -16.43
C THR A 354 3.29 -6.89 -15.95
N LEU A 355 2.99 -6.02 -14.98
CA LEU A 355 3.94 -5.02 -14.49
C LEU A 355 5.10 -5.66 -13.72
N LEU A 356 4.80 -6.66 -12.89
CA LEU A 356 5.79 -7.28 -12.01
C LEU A 356 6.69 -8.28 -12.75
N THR A 357 6.18 -8.99 -13.76
CA THR A 357 7.01 -9.82 -14.64
C THR A 357 7.93 -8.98 -15.53
N GLU A 358 7.48 -7.81 -15.99
CA GLU A 358 8.34 -6.87 -16.71
C GLU A 358 9.52 -6.38 -15.84
N ALA A 359 9.29 -6.14 -14.54
CA ALA A 359 10.35 -5.85 -13.59
C ALA A 359 11.26 -7.08 -13.36
N ARG A 360 10.67 -8.23 -13.00
CA ARG A 360 11.42 -9.45 -12.62
C ARG A 360 12.23 -10.01 -13.78
N ASP A 361 11.58 -10.31 -14.89
CA ASP A 361 12.17 -11.08 -15.98
C ASP A 361 12.85 -10.15 -16.99
N GLY A 362 12.24 -8.99 -17.25
CA GLY A 362 12.75 -8.04 -18.22
C GLY A 362 13.94 -7.22 -17.72
N LEU A 363 13.89 -6.72 -16.48
CA LEU A 363 15.01 -6.00 -15.86
C LEU A 363 15.94 -6.89 -15.02
N HIS A 364 15.61 -8.17 -14.81
CA HIS A 364 16.32 -9.04 -13.84
C HIS A 364 16.24 -8.51 -12.39
N ALA A 365 15.16 -7.78 -12.07
CA ALA A 365 14.92 -7.25 -10.74
C ALA A 365 14.55 -8.36 -9.75
N ASN A 366 14.96 -8.21 -8.49
CA ASN A 366 14.51 -9.04 -7.36
C ASN A 366 13.74 -8.22 -6.30
N PHE A 367 13.53 -6.94 -6.57
CA PHE A 367 12.97 -5.96 -5.66
C PHE A 367 12.08 -4.96 -6.42
N VAL A 368 11.04 -4.47 -5.78
CA VAL A 368 10.22 -3.36 -6.27
C VAL A 368 9.86 -2.40 -5.13
N ARG A 369 9.86 -1.11 -5.43
CA ARG A 369 9.29 -0.08 -4.54
C ARG A 369 7.90 0.29 -5.03
N LEU A 370 6.88 -0.07 -4.25
CA LEU A 370 5.49 0.26 -4.54
C LEU A 370 5.17 1.65 -3.97
N ALA A 371 5.32 2.66 -4.81
CA ALA A 371 5.24 4.07 -4.43
C ALA A 371 3.87 4.70 -4.75
N HIS A 372 3.42 5.74 -4.07
CA HIS A 372 3.90 6.30 -2.79
C HIS A 372 2.86 6.01 -1.69
N TYR A 373 2.27 4.82 -1.73
CA TYR A 373 1.09 4.46 -0.99
C TYR A 373 0.89 2.94 -1.03
N PRO A 374 0.05 2.33 -0.18
CA PRO A 374 -0.22 0.90 -0.24
C PRO A 374 -0.88 0.56 -1.57
N HIS A 375 -0.28 -0.31 -2.37
CA HIS A 375 -0.88 -0.82 -3.61
C HIS A 375 -1.98 -1.86 -3.30
N ALA A 376 -2.76 -2.25 -4.31
CA ALA A 376 -3.81 -3.24 -4.18
C ALA A 376 -3.25 -4.63 -3.81
N GLU A 377 -4.06 -5.44 -3.12
CA GLU A 377 -3.69 -6.80 -2.71
C GLU A 377 -3.16 -7.66 -3.88
N PRO A 378 -3.73 -7.62 -5.11
CA PRO A 378 -3.16 -8.32 -6.27
C PRO A 378 -1.67 -8.06 -6.52
N MET A 379 -1.17 -6.83 -6.36
CA MET A 379 0.26 -6.53 -6.52
C MET A 379 1.12 -7.30 -5.52
N LEU A 380 0.71 -7.32 -4.25
CA LEU A 380 1.47 -7.95 -3.18
C LEU A 380 1.37 -9.47 -3.21
N ARG A 381 0.19 -10.01 -3.56
CA ARG A 381 -0.02 -11.45 -3.80
C ARG A 381 0.87 -11.94 -4.94
N GLU A 382 0.95 -11.15 -6.01
CA GLU A 382 1.78 -11.48 -7.16
C GLU A 382 3.27 -11.36 -6.84
N ALA A 383 3.70 -10.32 -6.12
CA ALA A 383 5.08 -10.18 -5.67
C ALA A 383 5.54 -11.37 -4.78
N ASP A 384 4.68 -11.81 -3.85
CA ASP A 384 4.90 -13.04 -3.07
C ASP A 384 5.06 -14.26 -3.98
N ARG A 385 4.18 -14.41 -4.97
CA ARG A 385 4.12 -15.57 -5.88
C ARG A 385 5.34 -15.66 -6.79
N ILE A 386 5.80 -14.54 -7.35
CA ILE A 386 6.87 -14.54 -8.37
C ILE A 386 8.26 -14.27 -7.78
N GLY A 387 8.36 -13.95 -6.49
CA GLY A 387 9.66 -13.75 -5.83
C GLY A 387 10.22 -12.34 -6.03
N LEU A 388 9.41 -11.31 -5.84
CA LEU A 388 9.90 -9.92 -5.76
C LEU A 388 9.82 -9.42 -4.33
N ILE A 389 10.94 -8.91 -3.81
CA ILE A 389 10.97 -8.22 -2.52
C ILE A 389 10.26 -6.88 -2.68
N VAL A 390 9.53 -6.43 -1.66
CA VAL A 390 8.72 -5.23 -1.71
C VAL A 390 9.15 -4.22 -0.65
N TRP A 391 9.26 -2.97 -1.08
CA TRP A 391 9.09 -1.79 -0.24
C TRP A 391 7.65 -1.31 -0.39
N SER A 392 6.93 -1.23 0.73
CA SER A 392 5.56 -0.68 0.79
C SER A 392 5.54 0.59 1.63
N GLU A 393 4.77 1.60 1.21
CA GLU A 393 4.85 2.97 1.74
C GLU A 393 3.47 3.56 2.02
N ILE A 394 3.37 4.49 2.97
CA ILE A 394 2.21 5.38 3.15
C ILE A 394 2.46 6.77 2.53
N PRO A 395 1.42 7.51 2.10
CA PRO A 395 1.59 8.76 1.35
C PRO A 395 1.91 9.98 2.22
N VAL A 396 2.82 9.82 3.19
CA VAL A 396 3.46 10.92 3.92
C VAL A 396 4.50 11.54 3.01
N TYR A 397 4.02 12.43 2.14
CA TYR A 397 4.75 12.92 0.98
C TYR A 397 4.88 14.45 1.04
N TRP A 398 6.11 14.94 0.91
CA TRP A 398 6.43 16.37 0.92
C TRP A 398 5.88 17.11 2.14
N ARG A 399 4.94 18.04 1.94
CA ARG A 399 4.51 19.05 2.91
C ARG A 399 3.22 18.61 3.61
N ILE A 400 3.34 17.64 4.52
CA ILE A 400 2.26 17.29 5.45
C ILE A 400 2.14 18.37 6.54
N ALA A 401 0.93 18.59 7.06
CA ALA A 401 0.68 19.41 8.23
C ALA A 401 1.16 18.71 9.52
N PHE A 402 2.48 18.51 9.68
CA PHE A 402 3.09 17.70 10.75
C PHE A 402 2.80 18.18 12.19
N ALA A 403 2.39 19.43 12.38
CA ALA A 403 2.03 19.97 13.70
C ALA A 403 0.58 19.67 14.11
N ASP A 404 -0.23 19.10 13.23
CA ASP A 404 -1.65 18.84 13.46
C ASP A 404 -1.87 17.43 14.00
N ALA A 405 -2.42 17.33 15.21
CA ALA A 405 -2.67 16.06 15.88
C ALA A 405 -3.71 15.18 15.17
N GLU A 406 -4.70 15.77 14.49
CA GLU A 406 -5.70 14.99 13.73
C GLU A 406 -5.06 14.38 12.47
N VAL A 407 -4.11 15.08 11.86
CA VAL A 407 -3.34 14.59 10.71
C VAL A 407 -2.42 13.44 11.15
N LEU A 408 -1.79 13.56 12.32
CA LEU A 408 -1.01 12.47 12.90
C LEU A 408 -1.89 11.24 13.11
N GLU A 409 -3.03 11.37 13.80
CA GLU A 409 -3.89 10.23 14.10
C GLU A 409 -4.44 9.55 12.83
N ARG A 410 -4.81 10.35 11.81
CA ARG A 410 -5.19 9.81 10.50
C ARG A 410 -4.06 9.02 9.84
N THR A 411 -2.83 9.52 9.93
CA THR A 411 -1.66 8.88 9.33
C THR A 411 -1.27 7.60 10.07
N ARG A 412 -1.34 7.60 11.40
CA ARG A 412 -1.13 6.41 12.23
C ARG A 412 -2.13 5.31 11.87
N ARG A 413 -3.39 5.67 11.65
CA ARG A 413 -4.41 4.73 11.16
C ARG A 413 -4.08 4.18 9.77
N MET A 414 -3.68 5.02 8.81
CA MET A 414 -3.26 4.55 7.47
C MET A 414 -2.07 3.58 7.53
N LEU A 415 -1.09 3.86 8.41
CA LEU A 415 0.05 2.98 8.66
C LEU A 415 -0.41 1.63 9.21
N ALA A 416 -1.31 1.65 10.20
CA ALA A 416 -1.88 0.45 10.79
C ALA A 416 -2.67 -0.37 9.76
N GLU A 417 -3.54 0.27 8.97
CA GLU A 417 -4.31 -0.38 7.91
C GLU A 417 -3.41 -1.07 6.87
N MET A 418 -2.31 -0.42 6.45
CA MET A 418 -1.32 -1.03 5.55
C MET A 418 -0.67 -2.27 6.19
N ILE A 419 -0.09 -2.11 7.38
CA ILE A 419 0.70 -3.18 8.01
C ILE A 419 -0.20 -4.36 8.37
N LEU A 420 -1.37 -4.13 8.96
CA LEU A 420 -2.27 -5.20 9.38
C LEU A 420 -2.81 -6.01 8.20
N ARG A 421 -3.10 -5.35 7.07
CA ARG A 421 -3.51 -6.04 5.83
C ARG A 421 -2.42 -6.96 5.30
N ASP A 422 -1.16 -6.51 5.36
CA ASP A 422 -0.09 -7.07 4.53
C ASP A 422 1.05 -7.77 5.31
N ARG A 423 1.04 -7.77 6.64
CA ARG A 423 2.12 -8.35 7.46
C ARG A 423 2.34 -9.86 7.29
N ASN A 424 1.42 -10.59 6.63
CA ASN A 424 1.64 -11.97 6.19
C ASN A 424 2.37 -12.10 4.83
N ARG A 425 2.61 -11.00 4.09
CA ARG A 425 3.26 -11.02 2.78
C ARG A 425 4.77 -11.16 2.90
N ALA A 426 5.32 -12.31 2.52
CA ALA A 426 6.73 -12.63 2.69
C ALA A 426 7.66 -11.67 1.92
N SER A 427 7.20 -11.22 0.76
CA SER A 427 7.84 -10.27 -0.14
C SER A 427 8.18 -8.95 0.53
N ILE A 428 7.32 -8.43 1.40
CA ILE A 428 7.56 -7.13 2.01
C ILE A 428 8.75 -7.23 2.96
N ALA A 429 9.79 -6.46 2.68
CA ALA A 429 10.97 -6.33 3.52
C ALA A 429 11.09 -4.95 4.18
N LEU A 430 10.51 -3.93 3.55
CA LEU A 430 10.65 -2.53 3.97
C LEU A 430 9.27 -1.89 4.13
N TRP A 431 9.01 -1.35 5.33
CA TRP A 431 7.93 -0.40 5.57
C TRP A 431 8.49 1.02 5.50
N SER A 432 7.98 1.81 4.56
CA SER A 432 8.35 3.22 4.45
C SER A 432 7.32 4.14 5.08
N ILE A 433 7.82 5.02 5.94
CA ILE A 433 6.99 5.97 6.69
C ILE A 433 6.90 7.35 6.02
N GLY A 434 7.57 7.58 4.89
CA GLY A 434 7.38 8.79 4.08
C GLY A 434 8.48 9.08 3.06
N ASN A 435 8.28 10.17 2.31
CA ASN A 435 9.11 10.54 1.18
C ASN A 435 9.33 12.06 1.08
N GLU A 436 10.61 12.47 1.04
CA GLU A 436 11.05 13.86 0.78
C GLU A 436 10.36 14.90 1.67
N THR A 437 10.30 14.62 2.96
CA THR A 437 9.61 15.46 3.93
C THR A 437 10.55 16.53 4.51
N PRO A 438 10.20 17.84 4.44
CA PRO A 438 11.04 18.91 4.94
C PRO A 438 11.39 18.74 6.42
N ILE A 439 12.67 18.94 6.76
CA ILE A 439 13.17 18.79 8.14
C ILE A 439 12.58 19.90 9.03
N GLY A 440 12.11 19.51 10.21
CA GLY A 440 11.64 20.39 11.27
C GLY A 440 11.16 19.59 12.49
N ASP A 441 11.09 20.20 13.66
CA ASP A 441 10.83 19.49 14.93
C ASP A 441 9.49 18.74 14.94
N ALA A 442 8.43 19.38 14.44
CA ALA A 442 7.12 18.75 14.31
C ALA A 442 7.17 17.53 13.37
N ARG A 443 7.82 17.67 12.21
CA ARG A 443 8.04 16.57 11.27
C ARG A 443 8.82 15.44 11.92
N ASN A 444 9.93 15.73 12.61
CA ASN A 444 10.77 14.72 13.22
C ASN A 444 10.00 13.93 14.28
N SER A 445 9.25 14.62 15.14
CA SER A 445 8.43 13.99 16.18
C SER A 445 7.34 13.10 15.59
N PHE A 446 6.65 13.60 14.56
CA PHE A 446 5.63 12.87 13.81
C PHE A 446 6.18 11.58 13.19
N MET A 447 7.31 11.69 12.47
CA MET A 447 7.91 10.56 11.77
C MET A 447 8.52 9.52 12.71
N VAL A 448 9.11 9.97 13.84
CA VAL A 448 9.59 9.07 14.90
C VAL A 448 8.43 8.28 15.51
N GLN A 449 7.28 8.93 15.75
CA GLN A 449 6.08 8.23 16.22
C GLN A 449 5.63 7.16 15.21
N LEU A 450 5.61 7.46 13.91
CA LEU A 450 5.27 6.47 12.89
C LEU A 450 6.26 5.30 12.86
N ALA A 451 7.56 5.55 13.01
CA ALA A 451 8.55 4.48 13.10
C ALA A 451 8.30 3.57 14.32
N GLN A 452 7.94 4.15 15.46
CA GLN A 452 7.62 3.39 16.68
C GLN A 452 6.32 2.58 16.52
N ASP A 453 5.29 3.17 15.91
CA ASP A 453 4.03 2.49 15.61
C ASP A 453 4.27 1.31 14.65
N ALA A 454 5.08 1.49 13.61
CA ALA A 454 5.45 0.41 12.69
C ALA A 454 6.16 -0.75 13.40
N ARG A 455 7.17 -0.47 14.25
CA ARG A 455 7.85 -1.52 15.06
C ARG A 455 6.90 -2.25 16.01
N THR A 456 5.90 -1.53 16.52
CA THR A 456 4.89 -2.07 17.43
C THR A 456 3.93 -3.02 16.72
N LEU A 457 3.55 -2.69 15.48
CA LEU A 457 2.64 -3.49 14.65
C LEU A 457 3.34 -4.69 13.98
N ASP A 458 4.61 -4.52 13.61
CA ASP A 458 5.42 -5.52 12.91
C ASP A 458 6.91 -5.40 13.30
N PRO A 459 7.41 -6.26 14.20
CA PRO A 459 8.80 -6.23 14.63
C PRO A 459 9.77 -6.95 13.67
N ASP A 460 9.28 -7.59 12.60
CA ASP A 460 10.12 -8.46 11.75
C ASP A 460 10.64 -7.77 10.48
N ARG A 461 10.02 -6.66 10.06
CA ARG A 461 10.37 -5.92 8.84
C ARG A 461 11.17 -4.69 9.16
N LEU A 462 12.00 -4.29 8.19
CA LEU A 462 12.85 -3.12 8.30
C LEU A 462 12.05 -1.84 8.03
N ILE A 463 12.40 -0.77 8.72
CA ILE A 463 11.80 0.55 8.54
C ILE A 463 12.72 1.42 7.71
N THR A 464 12.15 2.18 6.78
CA THR A 464 12.87 3.15 5.94
C THR A 464 12.03 4.40 5.67
N ALA A 465 12.61 5.36 4.98
CA ALA A 465 11.96 6.54 4.42
C ALA A 465 12.86 7.10 3.32
N ALA A 466 12.32 7.78 2.31
CA ALA A 466 13.15 8.53 1.36
C ALA A 466 13.58 9.86 2.01
N LEU A 467 14.79 9.87 2.56
CA LEU A 467 15.39 10.94 3.35
C LEU A 467 15.90 12.08 2.46
N LEU A 468 16.09 13.26 3.07
CA LEU A 468 16.77 14.38 2.43
C LEU A 468 18.29 14.27 2.60
N THR A 469 19.02 14.75 1.59
CA THR A 469 20.49 14.77 1.57
C THR A 469 21.04 16.19 1.71
N GLY A 470 22.21 16.31 2.32
CA GLY A 470 23.09 17.47 2.21
C GLY A 470 24.07 17.32 1.04
N ARG A 471 24.62 18.45 0.57
CA ARG A 471 25.70 18.48 -0.41
C ARG A 471 26.74 19.51 0.04
N GLU A 472 27.97 19.05 0.17
CA GLU A 472 29.14 19.86 0.54
C GLU A 472 30.18 19.77 -0.58
N GLU A 473 31.12 20.72 -0.61
CA GLU A 473 32.28 20.65 -1.49
C GLU A 473 33.51 20.28 -0.65
N ARG A 474 34.20 19.20 -1.01
CA ARG A 474 35.44 18.76 -0.35
C ARG A 474 36.50 18.50 -1.41
N GLY A 475 37.60 19.24 -1.37
CA GLY A 475 38.68 19.12 -2.35
C GLY A 475 38.27 19.44 -3.80
N GLY A 476 37.30 20.35 -3.98
CA GLY A 476 36.75 20.71 -5.30
C GLY A 476 35.76 19.70 -5.89
N LEU A 477 35.40 18.65 -5.14
CA LEU A 477 34.43 17.64 -5.55
C LEU A 477 33.17 17.71 -4.68
N PRO A 478 31.97 17.53 -5.26
CA PRO A 478 30.75 17.35 -4.51
C PRO A 478 30.81 16.10 -3.63
N VAL A 479 30.44 16.25 -2.35
CA VAL A 479 30.26 15.16 -1.41
C VAL A 479 28.84 15.21 -0.86
N VAL A 480 28.12 14.11 -1.01
CA VAL A 480 26.74 13.94 -0.54
C VAL A 480 26.76 13.34 0.86
N THR A 481 25.94 13.91 1.75
CA THR A 481 25.77 13.46 3.14
C THR A 481 24.28 13.25 3.46
N ILE A 482 23.98 12.47 4.48
CA ILE A 482 22.62 12.38 5.05
C ILE A 482 22.63 13.12 6.38
N THR A 483 22.01 14.31 6.40
CA THR A 483 21.90 15.16 7.60
C THR A 483 20.49 15.17 8.18
N ASP A 484 19.60 14.34 7.64
CA ASP A 484 18.22 14.19 8.12
C ASP A 484 18.22 13.45 9.48
N PRO A 485 17.73 14.09 10.57
CA PRO A 485 17.66 13.45 11.89
C PRO A 485 16.81 12.17 11.92
N LEU A 486 15.93 11.97 10.94
CA LEU A 486 15.13 10.75 10.82
C LEU A 486 15.98 9.51 10.51
N ALA A 487 17.23 9.69 10.04
CA ALA A 487 18.16 8.59 9.81
C ALA A 487 18.27 7.66 11.04
N ASP A 488 18.22 8.21 12.26
CA ASP A 488 18.36 7.44 13.51
C ASP A 488 17.09 6.69 13.92
N ALA A 489 15.96 6.95 13.28
CA ALA A 489 14.71 6.25 13.55
C ALA A 489 14.45 5.07 12.59
N VAL A 490 15.27 4.90 11.54
CA VAL A 490 15.09 3.92 10.47
C VAL A 490 16.23 2.90 10.45
N ASP A 491 15.93 1.69 9.97
CA ASP A 491 16.90 0.58 9.91
C ASP A 491 17.70 0.59 8.60
N VAL A 492 17.13 1.17 7.53
CA VAL A 492 17.76 1.31 6.22
C VAL A 492 17.70 2.75 5.74
N LEU A 493 18.87 3.32 5.39
CA LEU A 493 18.99 4.67 4.86
C LEU A 493 18.60 4.65 3.38
N ALA A 494 17.68 5.50 2.97
CA ALA A 494 17.28 5.60 1.57
C ALA A 494 17.16 7.06 1.14
N VAL A 495 17.61 7.38 -0.07
CA VAL A 495 17.55 8.75 -0.60
C VAL A 495 17.14 8.77 -2.06
N ASN A 496 16.48 9.86 -2.44
CA ASN A 496 16.23 10.19 -3.83
C ASN A 496 17.43 10.99 -4.38
N SER A 497 17.94 10.60 -5.55
CA SER A 497 19.08 11.26 -6.18
C SER A 497 18.85 11.48 -7.67
N TYR A 498 19.01 12.71 -8.14
CA TYR A 498 18.67 13.11 -9.51
C TYR A 498 19.78 13.94 -10.17
N PHE A 499 21.04 13.73 -9.78
CA PHE A 499 22.20 14.45 -10.33
C PHE A 499 22.22 14.37 -11.86
N GLY A 500 22.30 15.53 -12.51
CA GLY A 500 22.25 15.66 -13.97
C GLY A 500 20.84 15.85 -14.54
N TRP A 501 19.82 15.26 -13.92
CA TRP A 501 18.44 15.47 -14.37
C TRP A 501 17.84 16.75 -13.81
N TYR A 502 17.80 16.87 -12.48
CA TYR A 502 17.41 18.11 -11.80
C TYR A 502 18.68 18.93 -11.52
N GLY A 503 18.65 20.22 -11.84
CA GLY A 503 19.81 21.11 -11.70
C GLY A 503 20.77 21.09 -12.89
N GLY A 504 21.99 21.58 -12.66
CA GLY A 504 23.02 21.85 -13.66
C GLY A 504 24.24 20.93 -13.62
N ASP A 505 24.19 19.84 -12.85
CA ASP A 505 25.30 18.87 -12.79
C ASP A 505 25.57 18.27 -14.19
N ARG A 506 26.84 18.13 -14.56
CA ARG A 506 27.24 17.52 -15.83
C ARG A 506 27.32 16.01 -15.65
N LEU A 507 26.80 15.25 -16.61
CA LEU A 507 26.80 13.78 -16.54
C LEU A 507 28.21 13.18 -16.42
N GLU A 508 29.19 13.80 -17.07
CA GLU A 508 30.61 13.39 -17.02
C GLU A 508 31.24 13.50 -15.63
N ASP A 509 30.72 14.39 -14.77
CA ASP A 509 31.26 14.62 -13.42
C ASP A 509 30.64 13.69 -12.37
N ILE A 510 29.46 13.11 -12.63
CA ILE A 510 28.66 12.35 -11.64
C ILE A 510 29.45 11.18 -11.06
N GLY A 511 30.25 10.49 -11.88
CA GLY A 511 31.08 9.36 -11.44
C GLY A 511 32.13 9.73 -10.39
N SER A 512 32.45 11.02 -10.23
CA SER A 512 33.43 11.54 -9.26
C SER A 512 32.82 12.00 -7.93
N TYR A 513 31.48 11.97 -7.79
CA TYR A 513 30.82 12.50 -6.61
C TYR A 513 31.08 11.59 -5.41
N GLY A 514 31.53 12.18 -4.31
CA GLY A 514 31.76 11.49 -3.06
C GLY A 514 30.46 11.24 -2.31
N TRP A 515 30.43 10.16 -1.53
CA TRP A 515 29.34 9.81 -0.62
C TRP A 515 29.91 9.56 0.76
N ASP A 516 29.56 10.40 1.72
CA ASP A 516 29.96 10.29 3.12
C ASP A 516 28.74 9.83 3.93
N LEU A 517 28.65 8.52 4.11
CA LEU A 517 27.50 7.81 4.67
C LEU A 517 27.92 7.00 5.90
N PRO A 518 27.02 6.81 6.88
CA PRO A 518 27.26 5.89 8.00
C PRO A 518 27.64 4.49 7.51
N ALA A 519 28.78 3.97 7.97
CA ALA A 519 29.30 2.66 7.54
C ALA A 519 28.55 1.46 8.17
N ASP A 520 27.77 1.71 9.21
CA ASP A 520 27.08 0.72 10.04
C ASP A 520 25.62 0.48 9.62
N ARG A 521 25.16 1.11 8.54
CA ARG A 521 23.79 1.00 8.04
C ARG A 521 23.76 0.76 6.53
N PRO A 522 22.82 -0.06 6.03
CA PRO A 522 22.63 -0.26 4.61
C PRO A 522 22.05 1.00 3.96
N PHE A 523 22.52 1.30 2.76
CA PHE A 523 22.08 2.44 1.97
C PHE A 523 21.37 2.02 0.68
N LEU A 524 20.30 2.72 0.33
CA LEU A 524 19.51 2.53 -0.88
C LEU A 524 19.38 3.85 -1.65
N PHE A 525 19.47 3.77 -2.98
CA PHE A 525 18.81 4.78 -3.81
C PHE A 525 17.33 4.44 -3.92
N SER A 526 16.44 5.18 -3.26
CA SER A 526 14.98 4.96 -3.36
C SER A 526 14.38 5.53 -4.65
N GLU A 527 15.07 6.51 -5.26
CA GLU A 527 14.79 7.05 -6.59
C GLU A 527 16.07 7.55 -7.25
N PHE A 528 16.17 7.33 -8.56
CA PHE A 528 17.01 8.09 -9.47
C PHE A 528 16.51 7.87 -10.90
N GLY A 529 16.70 8.83 -11.80
CA GLY A 529 16.21 8.70 -13.16
C GLY A 529 16.21 10.00 -13.95
N ALA A 530 16.05 9.88 -15.26
CA ALA A 530 15.88 11.00 -16.17
C ALA A 530 14.66 10.76 -17.06
N GLY A 531 14.02 11.85 -17.49
CA GLY A 531 12.89 11.77 -18.41
C GLY A 531 13.35 11.52 -19.84
N ALA A 532 12.63 10.65 -20.56
CA ALA A 532 12.70 10.49 -22.01
C ALA A 532 11.32 10.22 -22.61
N THR A 533 11.06 10.80 -23.78
CA THR A 533 9.88 10.46 -24.58
C THR A 533 10.25 9.36 -25.56
N LEU A 534 9.47 8.29 -25.59
CA LEU A 534 9.70 7.18 -26.53
C LEU A 534 9.75 7.72 -27.97
N GLY A 535 10.79 7.33 -28.72
CA GLY A 535 11.00 7.72 -30.11
C GLY A 535 11.54 9.14 -30.31
N LEU A 536 11.79 9.91 -29.23
CA LEU A 536 12.44 11.20 -29.34
C LEU A 536 13.96 11.03 -29.29
N HIS A 537 14.61 11.28 -30.42
CA HIS A 537 16.05 11.12 -30.60
C HIS A 537 16.75 12.47 -30.88
N ALA A 538 18.01 12.58 -30.48
CA ALA A 538 18.85 13.74 -30.82
C ALA A 538 19.61 13.54 -32.14
N GLU A 539 19.59 14.55 -33.01
CA GLU A 539 20.55 14.66 -34.12
C GLU A 539 21.86 15.29 -33.61
N GLY A 540 22.65 14.52 -32.84
CA GLY A 540 23.94 14.97 -32.29
C GLY A 540 24.05 14.79 -30.78
N THR A 541 24.42 15.85 -30.05
CA THR A 541 24.57 15.80 -28.59
C THR A 541 23.24 15.48 -27.92
N PRO A 542 23.15 14.43 -27.10
CA PRO A 542 21.91 14.07 -26.42
C PRO A 542 21.38 15.19 -25.54
N GLN A 543 20.07 15.43 -25.64
CA GLN A 543 19.37 16.49 -24.91
C GLN A 543 18.39 15.88 -23.91
N LYS A 544 18.07 16.60 -22.82
CA LYS A 544 17.03 16.16 -21.88
C LYS A 544 15.75 15.78 -22.64
N PHE A 545 15.09 14.70 -22.21
CA PHE A 545 13.94 14.07 -22.86
C PHE A 545 14.22 13.20 -24.09
N THR A 546 15.44 13.18 -24.62
CA THR A 546 15.83 12.17 -25.63
C THR A 546 16.17 10.84 -24.98
N GLU A 547 15.93 9.74 -25.69
CA GLU A 547 16.27 8.40 -25.19
C GLU A 547 17.78 8.25 -24.94
N GLU A 548 18.61 8.83 -25.80
CA GLU A 548 20.07 8.79 -25.65
C GLU A 548 20.52 9.49 -24.36
N TYR A 549 19.90 10.61 -24.00
CA TYR A 549 20.23 11.33 -22.77
C TYR A 549 19.85 10.51 -21.53
N GLN A 550 18.68 9.87 -21.54
CA GLN A 550 18.27 9.00 -20.45
C GLN A 550 19.25 7.82 -20.31
N ALA A 551 19.68 7.19 -21.41
CA ALA A 551 20.67 6.13 -21.37
C ALA A 551 22.03 6.61 -20.82
N GLN A 552 22.52 7.78 -21.26
CA GLN A 552 23.75 8.39 -20.74
C GLN A 552 23.67 8.72 -19.25
N TYR A 553 22.52 9.24 -18.79
CA TYR A 553 22.25 9.48 -17.39
C TYR A 553 22.39 8.19 -16.58
N TYR A 554 21.76 7.09 -17.02
CA TYR A 554 21.85 5.80 -16.33
C TYR A 554 23.29 5.28 -16.28
N HIS A 555 24.07 5.40 -17.37
CA HIS A 555 25.49 5.02 -17.34
C HIS A 555 26.29 5.81 -16.28
N ALA A 556 26.09 7.12 -16.21
CA ALA A 556 26.79 7.98 -15.25
C ALA A 556 26.40 7.66 -13.80
N THR A 557 25.10 7.55 -13.51
CA THR A 557 24.61 7.23 -12.15
C THR A 557 25.03 5.83 -11.71
N LEU A 558 24.98 4.83 -12.59
CA LEU A 558 25.42 3.46 -12.26
C LEU A 558 26.95 3.38 -12.05
N ALA A 559 27.73 4.21 -12.75
CA ALA A 559 29.16 4.33 -12.50
C ALA A 559 29.46 4.92 -11.10
N MET A 560 28.72 5.96 -10.70
CA MET A 560 28.79 6.52 -9.34
C MET A 560 28.37 5.49 -8.29
N ALA A 561 27.25 4.79 -8.51
CA ALA A 561 26.70 3.82 -7.56
C ALA A 561 27.70 2.69 -7.20
N LYS A 562 28.52 2.24 -8.15
CA LYS A 562 29.59 1.25 -7.89
C LYS A 562 30.58 1.69 -6.82
N GLY A 563 30.81 3.00 -6.68
CA GLY A 563 31.80 3.56 -5.77
C GLY A 563 31.33 3.68 -4.32
N ILE A 564 30.07 3.37 -4.01
CA ILE A 564 29.47 3.57 -2.68
C ILE A 564 29.53 2.27 -1.88
N PRO A 565 30.39 2.14 -0.85
CA PRO A 565 30.63 0.87 -0.17
C PRO A 565 29.43 0.34 0.62
N THR A 566 28.54 1.23 1.07
CA THR A 566 27.37 0.88 1.89
C THR A 566 26.11 0.63 1.05
N LEU A 567 26.19 0.74 -0.28
CA LEU A 567 25.04 0.55 -1.17
C LEU A 567 24.58 -0.92 -1.13
N ALA A 568 23.40 -1.14 -0.59
CA ALA A 568 22.75 -2.45 -0.47
C ALA A 568 21.63 -2.66 -1.51
N GLY A 569 21.32 -1.65 -2.31
CA GLY A 569 20.28 -1.75 -3.33
C GLY A 569 19.90 -0.42 -3.95
N MET A 570 19.01 -0.47 -4.93
CA MET A 570 18.55 0.71 -5.64
C MET A 570 17.17 0.47 -6.25
N SER A 571 16.37 1.52 -6.41
CA SER A 571 15.03 1.49 -7.00
C SER A 571 14.86 2.70 -7.91
N PRO A 572 15.36 2.65 -9.16
CA PRO A 572 15.23 3.77 -10.10
C PRO A 572 13.76 4.23 -10.24
N TRP A 573 13.61 5.52 -10.50
CA TRP A 573 12.33 6.16 -10.77
C TRP A 573 12.23 6.37 -12.28
N VAL A 574 11.44 5.57 -13.00
CA VAL A 574 10.42 4.61 -12.54
C VAL A 574 10.27 3.51 -13.60
N LEU A 575 9.57 2.41 -13.33
CA LEU A 575 9.33 1.38 -14.35
C LEU A 575 8.62 1.97 -15.56
N LYS A 576 7.39 2.48 -15.37
CA LYS A 576 6.46 2.93 -16.41
C LYS A 576 6.23 4.44 -16.33
N ASP A 577 6.16 5.11 -17.48
CA ASP A 577 5.63 6.48 -17.54
C ASP A 577 4.24 6.52 -16.90
N PHE A 578 3.99 7.51 -16.03
CA PHE A 578 2.75 7.60 -15.25
C PHE A 578 2.14 8.99 -15.27
N ARG A 579 0.84 9.09 -14.99
CA ARG A 579 0.14 10.38 -15.02
C ARG A 579 0.55 11.28 -13.86
N SER A 580 0.83 12.54 -14.19
CA SER A 580 1.22 13.56 -13.23
C SER A 580 0.74 14.95 -13.67
N PRO A 581 -0.08 15.64 -12.85
CA PRO A 581 -0.56 16.98 -13.18
C PRO A 581 0.55 18.05 -13.16
N ARG A 582 1.77 17.71 -12.72
CA ARG A 582 2.93 18.61 -12.68
C ARG A 582 3.80 18.59 -13.94
N ARG A 583 3.43 17.79 -14.95
CA ARG A 583 4.26 17.49 -16.13
C ARG A 583 3.58 18.00 -17.39
N GLN A 584 3.79 19.28 -17.69
CA GLN A 584 2.99 20.01 -18.68
C GLN A 584 3.79 20.47 -19.91
N LEU A 585 5.03 19.99 -20.10
CA LEU A 585 5.81 20.33 -21.29
C LEU A 585 5.11 19.77 -22.55
N PRO A 586 4.62 20.63 -23.47
CA PRO A 586 3.82 20.18 -24.61
C PRO A 586 4.62 19.25 -25.54
N PHE A 587 3.95 18.24 -26.09
CA PHE A 587 4.50 17.25 -27.04
C PHE A 587 5.57 16.30 -26.46
N ILE A 588 5.96 16.50 -25.21
CA ILE A 588 6.97 15.72 -24.51
C ILE A 588 6.33 15.02 -23.31
N GLN A 589 5.74 15.81 -22.42
CA GLN A 589 5.14 15.30 -21.19
C GLN A 589 3.64 15.11 -21.31
N ASP A 590 2.88 16.13 -21.74
CA ASP A 590 1.43 16.06 -21.92
C ASP A 590 0.67 15.36 -20.75
N GLY A 591 1.05 15.70 -19.52
CA GLY A 591 0.51 15.12 -18.29
C GLY A 591 1.15 13.80 -17.85
N TRP A 592 2.27 13.40 -18.44
CA TRP A 592 3.05 12.20 -18.07
C TRP A 592 4.40 12.58 -17.45
N ASN A 593 4.72 11.93 -16.34
CA ASN A 593 6.10 11.88 -15.88
C ASN A 593 6.86 10.87 -16.76
N ARG A 594 7.69 11.41 -17.67
CA ARG A 594 8.43 10.67 -18.69
C ARG A 594 9.67 9.90 -18.22
N LYS A 595 9.81 9.67 -16.91
CA LYS A 595 10.99 8.99 -16.34
C LYS A 595 10.93 7.46 -16.43
N GLY A 596 9.81 6.91 -16.91
CA GLY A 596 9.68 5.48 -17.16
C GLY A 596 10.82 4.94 -18.00
N LEU A 597 11.30 3.75 -17.66
CA LEU A 597 12.12 2.93 -18.54
C LEU A 597 11.28 2.28 -19.64
N ILE A 598 9.98 2.13 -19.40
CA ILE A 598 8.96 1.81 -20.41
C ILE A 598 7.96 2.95 -20.54
N SER A 599 7.38 3.10 -21.72
CA SER A 599 6.27 4.03 -22.01
C SER A 599 5.02 3.66 -21.20
N GLU A 600 4.00 4.51 -21.27
CA GLU A 600 2.68 4.25 -20.71
C GLU A 600 2.02 2.98 -21.27
N THR A 601 2.38 2.56 -22.48
CA THR A 601 1.84 1.41 -23.22
C THR A 601 2.76 0.18 -23.20
N GLY A 602 3.94 0.28 -22.57
CA GLY A 602 4.83 -0.86 -22.30
C GLY A 602 6.01 -1.01 -23.25
N GLU A 603 6.23 -0.10 -24.20
CA GLU A 603 7.42 -0.10 -25.03
C GLU A 603 8.66 0.34 -24.25
N ARG A 604 9.73 -0.44 -24.36
CA ARG A 604 11.01 -0.19 -23.67
C ARG A 604 11.80 0.93 -24.35
N LYS A 605 12.33 1.84 -23.54
CA LYS A 605 13.25 2.91 -23.96
C LYS A 605 14.71 2.44 -23.89
N GLN A 606 15.65 3.16 -24.52
CA GLN A 606 17.07 2.78 -24.54
C GLN A 606 17.68 2.54 -23.14
N ALA A 607 17.33 3.38 -22.16
CA ALA A 607 17.85 3.25 -20.79
C ALA A 607 17.42 1.95 -20.09
N TYR A 608 16.35 1.30 -20.56
CA TYR A 608 15.91 0.00 -20.07
C TYR A 608 17.03 -1.04 -20.20
N ALA A 609 17.63 -1.13 -21.38
CA ALA A 609 18.70 -2.09 -21.66
C ALA A 609 19.94 -1.83 -20.78
N VAL A 610 20.26 -0.55 -20.54
CA VAL A 610 21.39 -0.15 -19.68
C VAL A 610 21.22 -0.70 -18.26
N LEU A 611 20.01 -0.59 -17.69
CA LEU A 611 19.73 -1.11 -16.35
C LEU A 611 19.62 -2.64 -16.33
N ALA A 612 18.95 -3.25 -17.31
CA ALA A 612 18.81 -4.69 -17.41
C ALA A 612 20.18 -5.38 -17.49
N ASP A 613 21.08 -4.89 -18.36
CA ASP A 613 22.46 -5.39 -18.48
C ASP A 613 23.25 -5.22 -17.18
N TRP A 614 23.01 -4.13 -16.45
CA TRP A 614 23.62 -3.88 -15.15
C TRP A 614 23.18 -4.91 -14.10
N TYR A 615 21.87 -5.18 -14.01
CA TYR A 615 21.33 -6.18 -13.09
C TYR A 615 21.70 -7.61 -13.45
N ALA A 616 21.71 -7.96 -14.74
CA ALA A 616 22.18 -9.27 -15.20
C ALA A 616 23.63 -9.55 -14.77
N ARG A 617 24.52 -8.54 -14.86
CA ARG A 617 25.92 -8.68 -14.40
C ARG A 617 26.06 -8.84 -12.89
N LEU A 618 25.19 -8.19 -12.10
CA LEU A 618 25.18 -8.37 -10.65
C LEU A 618 24.66 -9.75 -10.24
N ASP A 619 23.77 -10.34 -11.03
CA ASP A 619 23.22 -11.67 -10.76
C ASP A 619 24.16 -12.81 -11.19
N GLY A 620 24.80 -12.68 -12.36
CA GLY A 620 25.77 -13.66 -12.89
C GLY A 620 27.15 -13.66 -12.21
N GLY A 621 27.38 -12.79 -11.22
CA GLY A 621 28.58 -12.77 -10.39
C GLY A 621 28.48 -13.59 -9.10
N ARG A 622 27.44 -14.43 -8.95
CA ARG A 622 27.26 -15.37 -7.84
C ARG A 622 28.04 -16.66 -8.03
#